data_AF-A0A5K1B9Z7-F1
#
_entry.id   AF-A0A5K1B9Z7-F1
#
_cell.length_a   1.000
_cell.length_b   1.000
_cell.length_c   1.000
_cell.angle_alpha   90.00
_cell.angle_beta   90.00
_cell.angle_gamma   90.00
#
_symmetry.space_group_name_H-M   'P 1'
#
loop_
_entity.id
_entity.type
_entity.pdbx_description
1 polymer ?
#
loop_
_entity_poly.entity_id
_entity_poly.type
_entity_poly.pdbx_seq_one_letter_code
_entity_poly.pdbx_strand_id
1 'polypeptide(L)' 'MMMATMGGGWSRYLVLLLLVLLYSAPGGVWGQYVLGHGYAVRSISTSPDGKSISAKLCLINASDKYGPDIQNLDLNV' A
#
# COMPACT_ATOMS: atom_id res chain seq x y z
N MET A 1 58.89 31.96 11.39
CA MET A 1 57.66 31.76 12.19
C MET A 1 56.49 31.78 11.22
N MET A 2 56.02 30.61 10.79
CA MET A 2 54.89 30.46 9.87
C MET A 2 53.84 29.61 10.58
N MET A 3 52.68 30.22 10.87
CA MET A 3 51.49 29.54 11.39
C MET A 3 50.61 29.20 10.20
N ALA A 4 50.53 27.91 9.85
CA ALA A 4 49.56 27.42 8.88
C ALA A 4 48.21 27.23 9.60
N THR A 5 47.18 27.97 9.18
CA THR A 5 45.82 27.80 9.68
C THR A 5 45.18 26.60 8.98
N MET A 6 44.91 25.52 9.71
CA MET A 6 44.21 24.33 9.19
C MET A 6 42.70 24.63 9.09
N GLY A 7 42.26 25.12 7.94
CA GLY A 7 40.85 25.45 7.69
C GLY A 7 40.00 24.26 7.21
N GLY A 8 39.14 23.75 8.10
CA GLY A 8 37.74 23.42 7.77
C GLY A 8 37.40 22.30 6.78
N GLY A 9 38.28 21.32 6.53
CA GLY A 9 38.00 20.22 5.60
C GLY A 9 36.79 19.34 5.99
N TRP A 10 36.66 19.04 7.29
CA TRP A 10 35.63 18.14 7.84
C TRP A 10 34.20 18.65 7.64
N SER A 11 33.99 19.96 7.71
CA SER A 11 32.66 20.58 7.57
C SER A 11 32.07 20.33 6.18
N ARG A 12 32.90 20.38 5.13
CA ARG A 12 32.45 20.16 3.75
C ARG A 12 32.03 18.72 3.50
N TYR A 13 32.77 17.75 4.04
CA TYR A 13 32.40 16.34 3.95
C TYR A 13 31.11 16.05 4.75
N LEU A 14 30.91 16.72 5.88
CA LEU A 14 29.72 16.57 6.71
C LEU A 14 28.47 17.13 6.01
N VAL A 15 28.60 18.26 5.32
CA VAL A 15 27.55 18.83 4.47
C VAL A 15 27.26 17.92 3.27
N LEU A 16 28.28 17.39 2.61
CA LEU A 16 28.10 16.45 1.50
C LEU A 16 27.45 15.14 1.96
N LEU A 17 27.82 14.62 3.13
CA LEU A 17 27.21 13.45 3.75
C LEU A 17 25.72 13.71 4.08
N LEU A 18 25.40 14.87 4.66
CA LEU A 18 24.03 15.28 4.92
C LEU A 18 23.20 15.40 3.64
N LEU A 19 23.76 15.98 2.58
CA LEU A 19 23.09 16.07 1.28
C LEU A 19 22.84 14.69 0.67
N VAL A 20 23.81 13.78 0.74
CA VAL A 20 23.65 12.40 0.27
C VAL A 20 22.56 11.68 1.06
N LEU A 21 22.55 11.81 2.39
CA LEU A 21 21.53 11.19 3.26
C LEU A 21 20.11 11.72 2.98
N LEU A 22 19.97 13.02 2.73
CA LEU A 22 18.70 13.65 2.36
C LEU A 22 18.23 13.25 0.96
N TYR A 23 19.16 13.00 0.03
CA TYR A 23 18.83 12.57 -1.35
C TYR A 23 18.55 11.08 -1.47
N SER A 24 19.17 10.26 -0.61
CA SER A 24 18.94 8.81 -0.54
C SER A 24 17.75 8.41 0.33
N ALA A 25 16.99 9.38 0.86
CA ALA A 25 15.73 9.06 1.50
C ALA A 25 14.89 8.29 0.48
N PRO A 26 14.49 7.03 0.76
CA PRO A 26 13.66 6.27 -0.16
C PRO A 26 12.43 7.12 -0.41
N GLY A 27 12.30 7.62 -1.64
CA GLY A 27 11.17 8.43 -2.04
C GLY A 27 9.93 7.69 -1.60
N GLY A 28 9.21 8.26 -0.62
CA GLY A 28 8.08 7.59 -0.02
C GLY A 28 7.23 7.09 -1.15
N VAL A 29 7.07 5.76 -1.24
CA VAL A 29 6.05 5.18 -2.10
C VAL A 29 4.78 5.82 -1.58
N TRP A 30 4.28 6.82 -2.32
CA TRP A 30 3.03 7.47 -2.02
C TRP A 30 2.02 6.34 -2.07
N GLY A 31 1.75 5.79 -0.89
CA GLY A 31 1.08 4.52 -0.74
C GLY A 31 -0.26 4.68 -1.43
N GLN A 32 -0.39 4.05 -2.59
CA GLN A 32 -1.70 3.90 -3.22
C GLN A 32 -2.49 3.06 -2.23
N TYR A 33 -3.22 3.76 -1.35
CA TYR A 33 -4.03 3.13 -0.33
C TYR A 33 -5.08 2.32 -1.08
N VAL A 34 -4.92 0.98 -1.03
CA VAL A 34 -5.81 0.03 -1.68
C VAL A 34 -7.21 0.30 -1.15
N LEU A 35 -8.14 0.63 -2.06
CA LEU A 35 -9.51 1.02 -1.68
C LEU A 35 -10.28 -0.17 -1.10
N GLY A 36 -10.05 -1.35 -1.67
CA GLY A 36 -10.59 -2.63 -1.23
C GLY A 36 -10.01 -3.76 -2.08
N HIS A 37 -10.12 -4.99 -1.58
CA HIS A 37 -9.53 -6.17 -2.22
C HIS A 37 -10.53 -7.04 -2.98
N GLY A 38 -11.82 -6.69 -2.94
CA GLY A 38 -12.89 -7.44 -3.62
C GLY A 38 -13.22 -8.77 -2.95
N TYR A 39 -13.90 -9.65 -3.69
CA TYR A 39 -14.48 -10.89 -3.17
C TYR A 39 -14.09 -12.11 -4.01
N ALA A 40 -13.93 -13.25 -3.34
CA ALA A 40 -13.78 -14.56 -3.95
C ALA A 40 -15.12 -15.30 -3.96
N VAL A 41 -15.40 -16.07 -5.00
CA VAL A 41 -16.58 -16.94 -5.07
C VAL A 41 -16.38 -18.15 -4.18
N ARG A 42 -17.30 -18.36 -3.23
CA ARG A 42 -17.29 -19.50 -2.32
C ARG A 42 -18.13 -20.66 -2.84
N SER A 43 -19.26 -20.36 -3.45
CA SER A 43 -20.15 -21.36 -4.05
C SER A 43 -21.08 -20.73 -5.08
N ILE A 44 -21.51 -21.53 -6.05
CA ILE A 44 -22.51 -21.16 -7.05
C ILE A 44 -23.60 -22.24 -7.05
N SER A 45 -24.85 -21.84 -7.15
CA SER A 45 -25.99 -22.72 -7.32
C SER A 45 -26.92 -22.17 -8.39
N THR A 46 -27.49 -23.06 -9.19
CA THR A 46 -28.50 -22.70 -10.19
C THR A 46 -29.88 -23.07 -9.68
N SER A 47 -30.89 -22.26 -10.00
CA SER A 47 -32.28 -22.63 -9.75
C SER A 47 -32.65 -23.88 -10.55
N PRO A 48 -33.56 -24.74 -10.06
CA PRO A 48 -33.95 -25.97 -10.76
C PRO A 48 -34.58 -25.72 -12.14
N ASP A 49 -35.17 -24.54 -12.35
CA ASP A 49 -35.73 -24.12 -13.64
C ASP A 49 -34.67 -23.52 -14.59
N GLY A 50 -33.42 -23.39 -14.14
CA GLY A 50 -32.29 -22.88 -14.91
C GLY A 50 -32.36 -21.38 -15.24
N LYS A 51 -33.32 -20.65 -14.66
CA LYS A 51 -33.53 -19.23 -14.96
C LYS A 51 -32.71 -18.28 -14.10
N SER A 52 -32.18 -18.77 -12.98
CA SER A 52 -31.46 -17.95 -12.02
C SER A 52 -30.20 -18.61 -11.49
N ILE A 53 -29.25 -17.78 -11.10
CA ILE A 53 -27.97 -18.19 -10.51
C ILE A 53 -27.80 -17.44 -9.20
N SER A 54 -27.52 -18.19 -8.14
CA SER A 54 -27.11 -17.67 -6.84
C SER A 54 -25.64 -17.96 -6.59
N ALA A 55 -24.91 -16.96 -6.11
CA ALA A 55 -23.51 -17.10 -5.73
C ALA A 55 -23.27 -16.54 -4.33
N LYS A 56 -22.47 -17.27 -3.54
CA LYS A 56 -21.97 -16.81 -2.24
C LYS A 56 -20.56 -16.31 -2.41
N LEU A 57 -20.29 -15.09 -1.96
CA LEU A 57 -19.00 -14.43 -2.06
C LEU A 57 -18.42 -14.15 -0.67
N CYS A 58 -17.10 -14.26 -0.55
CA CYS A 58 -16.35 -14.01 0.67
C CYS A 58 -15.28 -12.95 0.41
N LEU A 59 -15.15 -11.99 1.32
CA LEU A 59 -14.16 -10.93 1.24
C LEU A 59 -12.74 -11.52 1.18
N ILE A 60 -11.92 -11.06 0.23
CA ILE A 60 -10.55 -11.56 0.06
C ILE A 60 -9.65 -11.04 1.17
N ASN A 61 -9.72 -9.73 1.44
CA ASN A 61 -9.00 -9.07 2.50
C ASN A 61 -9.73 -7.78 2.89
N ALA A 62 -9.67 -7.42 4.18
CA ALA A 62 -10.34 -6.24 4.71
C ALA A 62 -9.54 -4.96 4.46
N SER A 63 -10.26 -3.91 4.09
CA SER A 63 -9.86 -2.52 4.08
C SER A 63 -10.80 -1.75 5.01
N ASP A 64 -10.31 -0.69 5.65
CA ASP A 64 -11.08 0.19 6.53
C ASP A 64 -11.24 1.61 5.97
N LYS A 65 -10.78 1.85 4.75
CA LYS A 65 -10.68 3.19 4.15
C LYS A 65 -12.02 3.94 4.07
N TYR A 66 -13.12 3.23 3.91
CA TYR A 66 -14.47 3.79 3.87
C TYR A 66 -15.40 3.19 4.95
N GLY A 67 -14.81 2.64 6.00
CA GLY A 67 -15.50 1.83 7.00
C GLY A 67 -15.29 0.33 6.77
N PRO A 68 -15.86 -0.51 7.65
CA PRO A 68 -15.65 -1.95 7.61
C PRO A 68 -16.29 -2.58 6.36
N ASP A 69 -15.51 -3.37 5.64
CA ASP A 69 -15.98 -4.18 4.52
C ASP A 69 -17.01 -5.24 4.97
N ILE A 70 -17.94 -5.57 4.07
CA ILE A 70 -18.91 -6.65 4.29
C ILE A 70 -18.20 -7.99 4.06
N GLN A 71 -18.30 -8.94 5.00
CA GLN A 71 -17.55 -10.20 4.88
C GLN A 71 -18.17 -11.20 3.90
N ASN A 72 -19.51 -11.29 3.87
CA ASN A 72 -20.24 -12.28 3.09
C ASN A 72 -21.31 -11.59 2.24
N LEU A 73 -21.33 -11.87 0.95
CA LEU A 73 -22.34 -11.41 0.01
C LEU A 73 -23.07 -12.59 -0.62
N ASP A 74 -24.38 -12.47 -0.73
CA ASP A 74 -25.21 -13.34 -1.55
C ASP A 74 -25.65 -12.56 -2.81
N LEU A 75 -25.29 -13.07 -3.99
CA LEU A 75 -25.63 -12.50 -5.29
C LEU A 75 -26.63 -13.39 -6.00
N ASN A 76 -27.75 -12.83 -6.46
CA ASN A 76 -28.77 -13.53 -7.24
C ASN A 76 -28.96 -12.82 -8.58
N VAL A 77 -28.88 -13.57 -9.68
CA VAL A 77 -29.08 -13.11 -11.06
C VAL A 77 -30.23 -13.89 -11.68
#